data_AF-A0A969DR50-F1
#
_entry.id   AF-A0A969DR50-F1
#
_cell.length_a   1.000
_cell.length_b   1.000
_cell.length_c   1.000
_cell.angle_alpha   90.00
_cell.angle_beta   90.00
_cell.angle_gamma   90.00
#
_symmetry.space_group_name_H-M   'P 1'
#
loop_
_entity.id
_entity.type
_entity.pdbx_description
1 polymer ?
#
loop_
_entity_poly.entity_id
_entity_poly.type
_entity_poly.pdbx_seq_one_letter_code
_entity_poly.pdbx_strand_id
1 'polypeptide(L)'
;MSEHITHIAIYEDTIRLISHSDEFHQAFKVSLQNQPDAGLMSAGARGNHLHAVPFLEQTRDIWSQRKPGDGTEEKIAAAIGWLSHRAIDLKVKSIQLKDGEITDVAISKDENDIYQDAVTFDKVYGRGKKHSHSSKVHLSEATLAYSMSGHPAAQLLHTDQIEALVVSMVQQNLMSYHQFHANTKDPEAWLNEYPDHYQKLSEDLNTYIEAFTHPDPLKMKVYIEDFNFYNEQDELLLLVRELQNEGNTKIDLQNALQKAENESQYAQGLRRSYLFNKWASDFFQKEMDKNTLYDKLENLHEPFRL
;
A
#
# COMPACT_ATOMS: atom_id res chain seq x y z
N MET A 1 -10.96 4.36 -0.71
CA MET A 1 -9.77 3.54 -0.95
C MET A 1 -9.19 3.10 0.39
N SER A 2 -9.79 2.08 1.00
CA SER A 2 -9.41 1.69 2.36
C SER A 2 -8.14 0.85 2.29
N GLU A 3 -7.25 1.01 3.28
CA GLU A 3 -5.92 0.40 3.43
C GLU A 3 -4.74 1.07 2.68
N HIS A 4 -4.87 2.32 2.25
CA HIS A 4 -3.83 2.97 1.43
C HIS A 4 -2.47 3.06 2.16
N ILE A 5 -2.45 3.35 3.46
CA ILE A 5 -1.21 3.49 4.23
C ILE A 5 -0.54 2.12 4.41
N THR A 6 -1.32 1.09 4.75
CA THR A 6 -0.83 -0.29 4.92
C THR A 6 -0.19 -0.83 3.65
N HIS A 7 -0.80 -0.60 2.50
CA HIS A 7 -0.25 -1.04 1.22
C HIS A 7 1.08 -0.35 0.88
N ILE A 8 1.16 0.96 1.09
CA ILE A 8 2.40 1.72 0.85
C ILE A 8 3.49 1.26 1.83
N ALA A 9 3.16 1.07 3.10
CA ALA A 9 4.09 0.61 4.13
C ALA A 9 4.67 -0.77 3.79
N ILE A 10 3.83 -1.73 3.36
CA ILE A 10 4.27 -3.05 2.91
C ILE A 10 5.21 -2.93 1.72
N TYR A 11 4.88 -2.11 0.72
CA TYR A 11 5.76 -1.87 -0.41
C TYR A 11 7.13 -1.32 0.02
N GLU A 12 7.16 -0.31 0.90
CA GLU A 12 8.42 0.26 1.34
C GLU A 12 9.26 -0.67 2.21
N ASP A 13 8.63 -1.49 3.05
CA ASP A 13 9.34 -2.54 3.77
C ASP A 13 9.84 -3.62 2.82
N THR A 14 9.08 -3.97 1.78
CA THR A 14 9.54 -4.85 0.71
C THR A 14 10.76 -4.25 -0.03
N ILE A 15 10.82 -2.94 -0.27
CA ILE A 15 12.03 -2.30 -0.83
C ILE A 15 13.24 -2.55 0.07
N ARG A 16 13.09 -2.40 1.40
CA ARG A 16 14.19 -2.64 2.36
C ARG A 16 14.69 -4.07 2.25
N LEU A 17 13.77 -5.04 2.24
CA LEU A 17 14.10 -6.46 2.12
C LEU A 17 14.76 -6.80 0.78
N ILE A 18 14.26 -6.29 -0.34
CA ILE A 18 14.84 -6.50 -1.68
C ILE A 18 16.24 -5.90 -1.77
N SER A 19 16.43 -4.71 -1.21
CA SER A 19 17.73 -4.03 -1.22
C SER A 19 18.76 -4.77 -0.38
N HIS A 20 18.33 -5.31 0.77
CA HIS A 20 19.16 -6.08 1.69
C HIS A 20 19.48 -7.50 1.18
N SER A 21 18.54 -8.16 0.50
CA SER A 21 18.69 -9.55 0.05
C SER A 21 19.62 -9.68 -1.15
N ASP A 22 20.53 -10.66 -1.12
CA ASP A 22 21.40 -10.99 -2.26
C ASP A 22 20.73 -11.86 -3.32
N GLU A 23 19.49 -12.28 -3.11
CA GLU A 23 18.80 -13.20 -4.02
C GLU A 23 18.06 -12.51 -5.18
N PHE A 24 18.03 -11.17 -5.20
CA PHE A 24 17.33 -10.41 -6.23
C PHE A 24 18.24 -9.99 -7.36
N HIS A 25 17.73 -10.09 -8.59
CA HIS A 25 18.41 -9.58 -9.78
C HIS A 25 18.66 -8.07 -9.64
N GLN A 26 19.82 -7.60 -10.11
CA GLN A 26 20.24 -6.20 -9.99
C GLN A 26 19.22 -5.21 -10.57
N ALA A 27 18.43 -5.63 -11.58
CA ALA A 27 17.39 -4.80 -12.16
C ALA A 27 16.33 -4.34 -11.15
N PHE A 28 15.96 -5.21 -10.22
CA PHE A 28 14.97 -4.89 -9.18
C PHE A 28 15.55 -3.87 -8.22
N LYS A 29 16.77 -4.11 -7.72
CA LYS A 29 17.47 -3.19 -6.80
C LYS A 29 17.66 -1.80 -7.41
N VAL A 30 18.20 -1.73 -8.64
CA VAL A 30 18.43 -0.46 -9.35
C VAL A 30 17.12 0.28 -9.62
N SER A 31 16.08 -0.43 -10.05
CA SER A 31 14.78 0.20 -10.34
C SER A 31 14.13 0.78 -9.08
N LEU A 32 14.21 0.09 -7.95
CA LEU A 32 13.68 0.60 -6.68
C LEU A 32 14.51 1.76 -6.13
N GLN A 33 15.83 1.74 -6.32
CA GLN A 33 16.72 2.83 -5.92
C GLN A 33 16.43 4.11 -6.73
N ASN A 34 16.28 3.98 -8.05
CA ASN A 34 16.13 5.12 -8.94
C ASN A 34 14.70 5.61 -9.07
N GLN A 35 13.72 4.71 -8.98
CA GLN A 35 12.30 4.97 -9.28
C GLN A 35 11.34 4.46 -8.19
N PRO A 36 11.59 4.73 -6.88
CA PRO A 36 10.71 4.25 -5.82
C PRO A 36 9.28 4.78 -5.95
N ASP A 37 9.12 5.99 -6.52
CA ASP A 37 7.82 6.64 -6.71
C ASP A 37 6.89 5.85 -7.64
N ALA A 38 7.45 5.24 -8.70
CA ALA A 38 6.66 4.45 -9.64
C ALA A 38 6.06 3.22 -8.95
N GLY A 39 6.83 2.56 -8.09
CA GLY A 39 6.32 1.45 -7.29
C GLY A 39 5.36 1.90 -6.19
N LEU A 40 5.60 3.05 -5.55
CA LEU A 40 4.72 3.61 -4.53
C LEU A 40 3.33 3.94 -5.10
N MET A 41 3.27 4.62 -6.25
CA MET A 41 2.02 4.91 -6.96
C MET A 41 1.29 3.63 -7.35
N SER A 42 2.03 2.63 -7.82
CA SER A 42 1.47 1.32 -8.17
C SER A 42 0.96 0.55 -6.94
N ALA A 43 1.66 0.60 -5.82
CA ALA A 43 1.25 -0.05 -4.58
C ALA A 43 -0.07 0.52 -4.02
N GLY A 44 -0.38 1.79 -4.32
CA GLY A 44 -1.66 2.41 -4.00
C GLY A 44 -2.81 2.11 -4.99
N ALA A 45 -2.52 1.50 -6.14
CA ALA A 45 -3.49 1.33 -7.24
C ALA A 45 -4.02 -0.12 -7.34
N ARG A 46 -5.34 -0.28 -7.27
CA ARG A 46 -6.01 -1.60 -7.36
C ARG A 46 -5.99 -2.18 -8.78
N GLY A 47 -6.05 -3.52 -8.88
CA GLY A 47 -6.37 -4.25 -10.12
C GLY A 47 -5.24 -4.43 -11.14
N ASN A 48 -4.14 -3.69 -11.00
CA ASN A 48 -3.09 -3.64 -12.03
C ASN A 48 -2.01 -4.72 -11.92
N HIS A 49 -2.09 -5.63 -10.94
CA HIS A 49 -1.18 -6.79 -10.83
C HIS A 49 -1.16 -7.67 -12.08
N LEU A 50 -2.23 -7.66 -12.88
CA LEU A 50 -2.30 -8.31 -14.19
C LEU A 50 -1.27 -7.75 -15.20
N HIS A 51 -0.84 -6.50 -15.02
CA HIS A 51 0.17 -5.83 -15.87
C HIS A 51 1.60 -6.01 -15.36
N ALA A 52 1.80 -6.48 -14.12
CA ALA A 52 3.14 -6.65 -13.55
C ALA A 52 3.99 -7.63 -14.36
N VAL A 53 3.48 -8.84 -14.62
CA VAL A 53 4.23 -9.87 -15.38
C VAL A 53 4.50 -9.45 -16.84
N PRO A 54 3.53 -8.91 -17.61
CA PRO A 54 3.81 -8.35 -18.93
C PRO A 54 4.87 -7.25 -18.94
N PHE A 55 4.88 -6.37 -17.93
CA PHE A 55 5.89 -5.31 -17.81
C PHE A 55 7.28 -5.90 -17.56
N LEU A 56 7.39 -6.88 -16.67
CA LEU A 56 8.65 -7.57 -16.39
C LEU A 56 9.17 -8.32 -17.62
N GLU A 57 8.29 -8.99 -18.37
CA GLU A 57 8.64 -9.66 -19.62
C GLU A 57 9.18 -8.67 -20.65
N GLN A 58 8.48 -7.55 -20.87
CA GLN A 58 8.89 -6.50 -21.80
C GLN A 58 10.24 -5.89 -21.41
N THR A 59 10.42 -5.57 -20.12
CA THR A 59 11.61 -4.86 -19.63
C THR A 59 12.83 -5.78 -19.53
N ARG A 60 12.64 -7.08 -19.25
CA ARG A 60 13.71 -8.08 -19.23
C ARG A 60 14.52 -8.08 -20.52
N ASP A 61 13.82 -8.10 -21.66
CA ASP A 61 14.47 -8.29 -22.96
C ASP A 61 15.25 -7.04 -23.43
N ILE A 62 14.96 -5.87 -22.85
CA ILE A 62 15.62 -4.59 -23.17
C ILE A 62 16.49 -4.04 -22.03
N TRP A 63 16.59 -4.73 -20.89
CA TRP A 63 17.25 -4.23 -19.68
C TRP A 63 18.69 -3.76 -19.90
N SER A 64 19.45 -4.49 -20.72
CA SER A 64 20.85 -4.16 -21.05
C SER A 64 20.99 -2.95 -21.98
N GLN A 65 19.91 -2.55 -22.65
CA GLN A 65 19.87 -1.44 -23.62
C GLN A 65 19.17 -0.20 -23.07
N ARG A 66 18.69 -0.26 -21.82
CA ARG A 66 17.92 0.82 -21.22
C ARG A 66 18.71 2.12 -21.15
N LYS A 67 17.99 3.23 -21.21
CA LYS A 67 18.51 4.59 -21.09
C LYS A 67 17.77 5.32 -19.98
N PRO A 68 18.42 6.30 -19.30
CA PRO A 68 17.72 7.15 -18.35
C PRO A 68 16.46 7.77 -18.97
N GLY A 69 15.32 7.63 -18.29
CA GLY A 69 14.02 8.18 -18.71
C GLY A 69 13.29 7.43 -19.81
N ASP A 70 13.73 6.23 -20.22
CA ASP A 70 13.00 5.42 -21.21
C ASP A 70 11.82 4.61 -20.61
N GLY A 71 11.60 4.73 -19.30
CA GLY A 71 10.49 4.07 -18.59
C GLY A 71 10.78 2.63 -18.16
N THR A 72 11.96 2.07 -18.47
CA THR A 72 12.26 0.65 -18.16
C THR A 72 12.35 0.41 -16.66
N GLU A 73 13.04 1.27 -15.92
CA GLU A 73 13.20 1.16 -14.47
C GLU A 73 11.87 1.43 -13.75
N GLU A 74 11.11 2.43 -14.22
CA GLU A 74 9.79 2.78 -13.72
C GLU A 74 8.80 1.63 -13.84
N LYS A 75 8.81 0.91 -14.99
CA LYS A 75 7.95 -0.26 -15.20
C LYS A 75 8.29 -1.43 -14.26
N ILE A 76 9.57 -1.68 -13.99
CA ILE A 76 10.01 -2.71 -13.04
C ILE A 76 9.59 -2.30 -11.62
N ALA A 77 9.84 -1.06 -11.21
CA ALA A 77 9.42 -0.56 -9.90
C ALA A 77 7.88 -0.60 -9.74
N ALA A 78 7.13 -0.21 -10.77
CA ALA A 78 5.68 -0.32 -10.81
C ALA A 78 5.18 -1.77 -10.66
N ALA A 79 5.81 -2.72 -11.36
CA ALA A 79 5.49 -4.14 -11.22
C ALA A 79 5.71 -4.63 -9.79
N ILE A 80 6.82 -4.23 -9.14
CA ILE A 80 7.10 -4.55 -7.73
C ILE A 80 6.02 -3.97 -6.82
N GLY A 81 5.61 -2.72 -7.05
CA GLY A 81 4.52 -2.07 -6.33
C GLY A 81 3.20 -2.85 -6.42
N TRP A 82 2.77 -3.21 -7.63
CA TRP A 82 1.53 -3.99 -7.82
C TRP A 82 1.59 -5.40 -7.24
N LEU A 83 2.73 -6.07 -7.31
CA LEU A 83 2.91 -7.39 -6.69
C LEU A 83 2.87 -7.30 -5.16
N SER A 84 3.46 -6.24 -4.59
CA SER A 84 3.41 -5.97 -3.15
C SER A 84 1.98 -5.69 -2.68
N HIS A 85 1.26 -4.86 -3.44
CA HIS A 85 -0.16 -4.60 -3.20
C HIS A 85 -0.97 -5.90 -3.23
N ARG A 86 -0.81 -6.70 -4.29
CA ARG A 86 -1.55 -7.96 -4.44
C ARG A 86 -1.26 -8.95 -3.30
N ALA A 87 -0.02 -8.99 -2.82
CA ALA A 87 0.39 -9.88 -1.74
C ALA A 87 -0.34 -9.56 -0.43
N ILE A 88 -0.40 -8.28 -0.04
CA ILE A 88 -1.12 -7.89 1.18
C ILE A 88 -2.63 -8.01 1.00
N ASP A 89 -3.17 -7.65 -0.18
CA ASP A 89 -4.60 -7.79 -0.51
C ASP A 89 -5.10 -9.22 -0.28
N LEU A 90 -4.36 -10.21 -0.78
CA LEU A 90 -4.71 -11.62 -0.62
C LEU A 90 -4.64 -12.09 0.84
N LYS A 91 -3.83 -11.42 1.66
CA LYS A 91 -3.64 -11.79 3.06
C LYS A 91 -4.64 -11.11 3.98
N VAL A 92 -4.90 -9.82 3.82
CA VAL A 92 -5.77 -9.05 4.71
C VAL A 92 -7.23 -9.23 4.33
N LYS A 93 -7.60 -9.16 3.04
CA LYS A 93 -9.02 -9.27 2.62
C LYS A 93 -9.64 -10.64 2.83
N SER A 94 -8.84 -11.71 2.85
CA SER A 94 -9.35 -13.07 3.06
C SER A 94 -9.86 -13.29 4.49
N ILE A 95 -9.37 -12.49 5.44
CA ILE A 95 -9.68 -12.60 6.86
C ILE A 95 -10.46 -11.41 7.40
N GLN A 96 -10.64 -10.33 6.63
CA GLN A 96 -11.46 -9.18 7.01
C GLN A 96 -12.83 -9.62 7.53
N LEU A 97 -13.36 -8.88 8.51
CA LEU A 97 -14.71 -9.07 9.02
C LEU A 97 -15.72 -9.07 7.87
N LYS A 98 -16.58 -10.08 7.85
CA LYS A 98 -17.65 -10.19 6.86
C LYS A 98 -18.92 -9.59 7.45
N ASP A 99 -19.71 -8.89 6.66
CA ASP A 99 -20.93 -8.21 7.12
C ASP A 99 -21.91 -9.14 7.85
N GLY A 100 -21.91 -10.44 7.52
CA GLY A 100 -22.74 -11.45 8.19
C GLY A 100 -22.19 -11.98 9.53
N GLU A 101 -20.95 -11.65 9.88
CA GLU A 101 -20.27 -12.07 11.12
C GLU A 101 -20.23 -10.95 12.17
N ILE A 102 -20.51 -9.71 11.75
CA ILE A 102 -20.57 -8.54 12.62
C ILE A 102 -21.91 -8.54 13.37
N THR A 103 -21.84 -8.72 14.68
CA THR A 103 -23.02 -8.74 15.57
C THR A 103 -23.16 -7.48 16.41
N ASP A 104 -22.07 -6.73 16.60
CA ASP A 104 -22.06 -5.47 17.33
C ASP A 104 -22.20 -4.30 16.34
N VAL A 105 -23.18 -3.42 16.58
CA VAL A 105 -23.45 -2.24 15.75
C VAL A 105 -22.34 -1.19 15.82
N ALA A 106 -21.48 -1.24 16.84
CA ALA A 106 -20.32 -0.37 16.98
C ALA A 106 -19.15 -0.81 16.09
N ILE A 107 -19.24 -1.96 15.44
CA ILE A 107 -18.20 -2.54 14.59
C ILE A 107 -18.65 -2.43 13.13
N SER A 108 -17.83 -1.80 12.31
CA SER A 108 -17.97 -1.75 10.85
C SER A 108 -16.79 -2.44 10.17
N LYS A 109 -17.05 -3.05 9.01
CA LYS A 109 -15.99 -3.56 8.14
C LYS A 109 -15.14 -2.42 7.58
N ASP A 110 -15.76 -1.31 7.18
CA ASP A 110 -15.04 -0.19 6.55
C ASP A 110 -14.09 0.50 7.54
N GLU A 111 -14.41 0.51 8.83
CA GLU A 111 -13.57 1.09 9.88
C GLU A 111 -12.37 0.20 10.24
N ASN A 112 -12.45 -1.11 10.04
CA ASN A 112 -11.34 -2.02 10.31
C ASN A 112 -10.07 -1.59 9.56
N ASP A 113 -10.22 -1.32 8.27
CA ASP A 113 -9.13 -0.91 7.38
C ASP A 113 -8.52 0.44 7.80
N ILE A 114 -9.36 1.36 8.28
CA ILE A 114 -8.95 2.68 8.80
C ILE A 114 -8.09 2.52 10.07
N TYR A 115 -8.51 1.65 10.99
CA TYR A 115 -7.75 1.36 12.20
C TYR A 115 -6.41 0.69 11.89
N GLN A 116 -6.39 -0.23 10.93
CA GLN A 116 -5.16 -0.88 10.47
C GLN A 116 -4.18 0.15 9.87
N ASP A 117 -4.68 1.09 9.07
CA ASP A 117 -3.88 2.20 8.53
C ASP A 117 -3.36 3.15 9.62
N ALA A 118 -4.19 3.48 10.61
CA ALA A 118 -3.77 4.31 11.75
C ALA A 118 -2.65 3.64 12.57
N VAL A 119 -2.78 2.34 12.85
CA VAL A 119 -1.73 1.55 13.51
C VAL A 119 -0.47 1.49 12.64
N THR A 120 -0.60 1.21 11.34
CA THR A 120 0.55 1.21 10.42
C THR A 120 1.25 2.57 10.42
N PHE A 121 0.52 3.67 10.38
CA PHE A 121 1.10 5.01 10.40
C PHE A 121 1.89 5.30 11.68
N ASP A 122 1.36 4.86 12.83
CA ASP A 122 2.09 4.93 14.10
C ASP A 122 3.35 4.05 14.08
N LYS A 123 3.21 2.77 13.77
CA LYS A 123 4.29 1.77 13.93
C LYS A 123 5.38 1.87 12.86
N VAL A 124 5.01 2.03 11.60
CA VAL A 124 5.94 2.05 10.46
C VAL A 124 6.54 3.44 10.27
N TYR A 125 5.72 4.48 10.38
CA TYR A 125 6.13 5.85 10.10
C TYR A 125 6.41 6.68 11.36
N GLY A 126 6.22 6.13 12.56
CA GLY A 126 6.47 6.85 13.80
C GLY A 126 5.62 8.12 13.89
N ARG A 127 4.36 8.05 13.45
CA ARG A 127 3.45 9.21 13.34
C ARG A 127 3.99 10.28 12.37
N GLY A 128 4.61 9.85 11.27
CA GLY A 128 5.22 10.74 10.28
C GLY A 128 6.59 11.32 10.65
N LYS A 129 7.21 10.87 11.75
CA LYS A 129 8.59 11.25 12.10
C LYS A 129 9.63 10.53 11.26
N LYS A 130 9.29 9.35 10.72
CA LYS A 130 10.15 8.58 9.83
C LYS A 130 9.82 8.89 8.38
N HIS A 131 10.86 8.96 7.56
CA HIS A 131 10.72 9.29 6.15
C HIS A 131 10.26 8.08 5.32
N SER A 132 9.49 8.38 4.27
CA SER A 132 9.25 7.47 3.15
C SER A 132 10.55 7.24 2.37
N HIS A 133 10.63 6.14 1.61
CA HIS A 133 11.67 5.97 0.59
C HIS A 133 11.60 7.03 -0.51
N SER A 134 10.39 7.51 -0.80
CA SER A 134 10.18 8.62 -1.71
C SER A 134 10.52 9.94 -1.02
N SER A 135 11.47 10.67 -1.59
CA SER A 135 11.75 12.06 -1.19
C SER A 135 10.59 13.02 -1.49
N LYS A 136 9.63 12.61 -2.31
CA LYS A 136 8.44 13.41 -2.66
C LYS A 136 7.31 13.23 -1.64
N VAL A 137 7.30 12.13 -0.90
CA VAL A 137 6.27 11.86 0.11
C VAL A 137 6.67 12.53 1.42
N HIS A 138 5.89 13.54 1.80
CA HIS A 138 6.06 14.25 3.06
C HIS A 138 5.05 13.70 4.06
N LEU A 139 5.55 13.03 5.09
CA LEU A 139 4.75 12.52 6.19
C LEU A 139 4.84 13.48 7.37
N SER A 140 3.72 13.67 8.05
CA SER A 140 3.64 14.50 9.25
C SER A 140 2.52 13.98 10.13
N GLU A 141 2.72 14.02 11.44
CA GLU A 141 1.68 13.76 12.43
C GLU A 141 0.46 14.67 12.20
N ALA A 142 0.71 15.89 11.71
CA ALA A 142 -0.33 16.86 11.43
C ALA A 142 -1.34 16.40 10.36
N THR A 143 -0.97 15.46 9.49
CA THR A 143 -1.86 14.93 8.44
C THR A 143 -3.07 14.21 9.03
N LEU A 144 -2.92 13.55 10.18
CA LEU A 144 -3.99 12.82 10.88
C LEU A 144 -4.37 13.47 12.22
N ALA A 145 -3.88 14.68 12.50
CA ALA A 145 -4.26 15.42 13.69
C ALA A 145 -5.53 16.23 13.42
N TYR A 146 -6.42 16.32 14.42
CA TYR A 146 -7.61 17.17 14.34
C TYR A 146 -7.21 18.60 14.01
N SER A 147 -7.90 19.19 13.01
CA SER A 147 -7.62 20.54 12.51
C SER A 147 -6.15 20.77 12.14
N MET A 148 -5.43 19.71 11.75
CA MET A 148 -3.99 19.73 11.48
C MET A 148 -3.15 20.36 12.62
N SER A 149 -3.56 20.17 13.87
CA SER A 149 -3.04 20.89 15.06
C SER A 149 -1.54 20.76 15.37
N GLY A 150 -0.78 19.97 14.59
CA GLY A 150 0.68 19.92 14.62
C GLY A 150 1.40 20.71 13.50
N HIS A 151 0.67 21.25 12.52
CA HIS A 151 1.27 21.98 11.40
C HIS A 151 1.53 23.44 11.78
N PRO A 152 2.71 24.03 11.47
CA PRO A 152 3.01 25.43 11.83
C PRO A 152 1.99 26.44 11.30
N ALA A 153 1.41 26.17 10.12
CA ALA A 153 0.39 27.04 9.53
C ALA A 153 -0.99 26.94 10.22
N ALA A 154 -1.29 25.89 10.99
CA ALA A 154 -2.60 25.70 11.61
C ALA A 154 -2.92 26.81 12.63
N GLN A 155 -1.90 27.37 13.29
CA GLN A 155 -2.08 28.49 14.23
C GLN A 155 -2.42 29.83 13.55
N LEU A 156 -2.13 29.94 12.25
CA LEU A 156 -2.31 31.16 11.46
C LEU A 156 -3.62 31.14 10.68
N LEU A 157 -4.33 30.02 10.69
CA LEU A 157 -5.49 29.75 9.85
C LEU A 157 -6.67 29.31 10.71
N HIS A 158 -7.87 29.74 10.36
CA HIS A 158 -9.09 29.09 10.86
C HIS A 158 -9.30 27.81 10.04
N THR A 159 -8.57 26.75 10.38
CA THR A 159 -8.48 25.49 9.63
C THR A 159 -9.85 24.96 9.24
N ASP A 160 -10.81 24.94 10.17
CA ASP A 160 -12.14 24.38 9.93
C ASP A 160 -12.94 25.20 8.89
N GLN A 161 -12.72 26.53 8.84
CA GLN A 161 -13.34 27.39 7.84
C GLN A 161 -12.65 27.27 6.47
N ILE A 162 -11.33 27.11 6.48
CA ILE A 162 -10.53 26.99 5.25
C ILE A 162 -10.73 25.62 4.61
N GLU A 163 -10.88 24.57 5.39
CA GLU A 163 -11.11 23.21 4.88
C GLU A 163 -12.33 23.17 3.96
N ALA A 164 -13.47 23.71 4.39
CA ALA A 164 -14.67 23.76 3.57
C ALA A 164 -14.45 24.47 2.22
N LEU A 165 -13.65 25.55 2.22
CA LEU A 165 -13.28 26.28 1.01
C LEU A 165 -12.36 25.46 0.11
N VAL A 166 -11.30 24.87 0.67
CA VAL A 166 -10.31 24.07 -0.07
C VAL A 166 -10.94 22.83 -0.66
N VAL A 167 -11.77 22.11 0.10
CA VAL A 167 -12.54 20.95 -0.39
C VAL A 167 -13.37 21.34 -1.61
N SER A 168 -14.08 22.47 -1.53
CA SER A 168 -14.87 22.98 -2.66
C SER A 168 -14.00 23.32 -3.88
N MET A 169 -12.83 23.94 -3.68
CA MET A 169 -11.88 24.26 -4.76
C MET A 169 -11.28 23.00 -5.40
N VAL A 170 -10.89 22.01 -4.59
CA VAL A 170 -10.35 20.73 -5.09
C VAL A 170 -11.42 19.99 -5.88
N GLN A 171 -12.65 19.90 -5.37
CA GLN A 171 -13.78 19.31 -6.10
C GLN A 171 -14.02 20.03 -7.43
N GLN A 172 -14.03 21.37 -7.45
CA GLN A 172 -14.17 22.14 -8.68
C GLN A 172 -13.02 21.89 -9.68
N ASN A 173 -11.78 21.83 -9.21
CA ASN A 173 -10.63 21.54 -10.05
C ASN A 173 -10.70 20.10 -10.62
N LEU A 174 -11.02 19.11 -9.79
CA LEU A 174 -11.21 17.72 -10.24
C LEU A 174 -12.34 17.62 -11.28
N MET A 175 -13.46 18.31 -11.06
CA MET A 175 -14.54 18.43 -12.05
C MET A 175 -14.06 19.08 -13.35
N SER A 176 -13.19 20.09 -13.29
CA SER A 176 -12.65 20.74 -14.49
C SER A 176 -11.74 19.86 -15.34
N TYR A 177 -11.12 18.82 -14.74
CA TYR A 177 -10.32 17.84 -15.46
C TYR A 177 -11.18 16.78 -16.18
N HIS A 178 -12.45 16.65 -15.83
CA HIS A 178 -13.36 15.77 -16.56
C HIS A 178 -13.64 16.38 -17.94
N GLN A 179 -13.22 15.66 -18.98
CA GLN A 179 -13.68 15.91 -20.33
C GLN A 179 -15.00 15.18 -20.53
N PHE A 180 -16.03 15.90 -21.00
CA PHE A 180 -17.27 15.28 -21.48
C PHE A 180 -16.92 14.16 -22.46
N HIS A 181 -17.34 12.93 -22.16
CA HIS A 181 -17.08 11.81 -23.05
C HIS A 181 -17.78 12.06 -24.39
N ALA A 182 -17.09 11.80 -25.50
CA ALA A 182 -17.64 12.00 -26.85
C ALA A 182 -18.95 11.23 -27.14
N ASN A 183 -19.32 10.30 -26.25
CA ASN A 183 -20.50 9.44 -26.38
C ASN A 183 -21.72 9.96 -25.59
N THR A 184 -21.57 10.95 -24.72
CA THR A 184 -22.69 11.52 -23.96
C THR A 184 -23.42 12.56 -24.82
N LYS A 185 -24.70 12.32 -25.11
CA LYS A 185 -25.45 13.07 -26.13
C LYS A 185 -25.91 14.45 -25.68
N ASP A 186 -25.99 14.67 -24.37
CA ASP A 186 -26.25 15.97 -23.77
C ASP A 186 -25.62 16.08 -22.36
N PRO A 187 -25.36 17.31 -21.86
CA PRO A 187 -24.75 17.53 -20.54
C PRO A 187 -25.59 17.07 -19.34
N GLU A 188 -26.91 17.00 -19.48
CA GLU A 188 -27.85 16.65 -18.42
C GLU A 188 -27.83 15.13 -18.17
N ALA A 189 -27.77 14.33 -19.23
CA ALA A 189 -27.53 12.89 -19.19
C ALA A 189 -26.18 12.58 -18.52
N TRP A 190 -25.12 13.34 -18.84
CA TRP A 190 -23.83 13.20 -18.16
C TRP A 190 -23.91 13.53 -16.67
N LEU A 191 -24.57 14.63 -16.29
CA LEU A 191 -24.77 15.01 -14.88
C LEU A 191 -25.61 13.98 -14.11
N ASN A 192 -26.55 13.31 -14.77
CA ASN A 192 -27.35 12.23 -14.18
C ASN A 192 -26.54 10.95 -13.95
N GLU A 193 -25.55 10.66 -14.80
CA GLU A 193 -24.61 9.54 -14.64
C GLU A 193 -23.44 9.88 -13.69
N TYR A 194 -23.20 11.16 -13.41
CA TYR A 194 -22.10 11.61 -12.56
C TYR A 194 -22.07 10.96 -11.17
N PRO A 195 -23.20 10.76 -10.44
CA PRO A 195 -23.18 10.06 -9.15
C PRO A 195 -22.71 8.60 -9.23
N ASP A 196 -22.86 7.94 -10.39
CA ASP A 196 -22.43 6.56 -10.61
C ASP A 196 -20.94 6.48 -11.02
N HIS A 197 -20.41 7.56 -11.61
CA HIS A 197 -18.99 7.72 -11.95
C HIS A 197 -18.17 8.38 -10.85
N TYR A 198 -18.82 9.09 -9.93
CA TYR A 198 -18.21 9.62 -8.74
C TYR A 198 -17.75 8.43 -7.90
N GLN A 199 -16.45 8.28 -7.76
CA GLN A 199 -15.89 7.36 -6.80
C GLN A 199 -16.39 7.83 -5.43
N LYS A 200 -17.44 7.17 -4.90
CA LYS A 200 -17.90 7.41 -3.54
C LYS A 200 -16.66 7.22 -2.67
N LEU A 201 -16.12 8.32 -2.16
CA LEU A 201 -15.12 8.30 -1.11
C LEU A 201 -15.90 7.77 0.09
N SER A 202 -15.95 6.44 0.20
CA SER A 202 -16.64 5.71 1.27
C SER A 202 -15.96 5.89 2.62
N GLU A 203 -14.78 6.49 2.62
CA GLU A 203 -14.00 6.75 3.82
C GLU A 203 -14.19 8.17 4.30
N ASP A 204 -14.53 8.27 5.58
CA ASP A 204 -14.58 9.50 6.34
C ASP A 204 -13.18 9.78 6.92
N LEU A 205 -12.58 10.90 6.52
CA LEU A 205 -11.30 11.34 7.06
C LEU A 205 -11.39 11.61 8.57
N ASN A 206 -12.58 11.98 9.08
CA ASN A 206 -12.77 12.13 10.53
C ASN A 206 -12.57 10.80 11.24
N THR A 207 -13.02 9.68 10.66
CA THR A 207 -12.78 8.35 11.23
C THR A 207 -11.29 8.01 11.26
N TYR A 208 -10.50 8.40 10.24
CA TYR A 208 -9.04 8.26 10.28
C TYR A 208 -8.41 9.10 11.40
N ILE A 209 -8.85 10.35 11.55
CA ILE A 209 -8.36 11.25 12.62
C ILE A 209 -8.73 10.68 13.99
N GLU A 210 -9.96 10.19 14.17
CA GLU A 210 -10.42 9.58 15.42
C GLU A 210 -9.65 8.30 15.75
N ALA A 211 -9.55 7.36 14.80
CA ALA A 211 -8.78 6.13 14.96
C ALA A 211 -7.31 6.39 15.31
N PHE A 212 -6.73 7.48 14.79
CA PHE A 212 -5.35 7.86 15.07
C PHE A 212 -5.16 8.60 16.40
N THR A 213 -6.04 9.56 16.72
CA THR A 213 -5.87 10.45 17.88
C THR A 213 -6.51 9.92 19.16
N HIS A 214 -7.67 9.27 19.03
CA HIS A 214 -8.48 8.77 20.13
C HIS A 214 -9.07 7.40 19.78
N PRO A 215 -8.23 6.38 19.54
CA PRO A 215 -8.71 5.06 19.12
C PRO A 215 -9.68 4.46 20.15
N ASP A 216 -10.88 4.11 19.70
CA ASP A 216 -11.83 3.35 20.52
C ASP A 216 -11.21 2.01 20.96
N PRO A 217 -11.12 1.73 22.29
CA PRO A 217 -10.54 0.50 22.80
C PRO A 217 -11.22 -0.79 22.33
N LEU A 218 -12.54 -0.78 22.12
CA LEU A 218 -13.27 -1.93 21.61
C LEU A 218 -12.84 -2.23 20.17
N LYS A 219 -12.76 -1.19 19.34
CA LYS A 219 -12.31 -1.30 17.94
C LYS A 219 -10.84 -1.71 17.84
N MET A 220 -9.96 -1.17 18.69
CA MET A 220 -8.56 -1.62 18.77
C MET A 220 -8.47 -3.11 19.09
N LYS A 221 -9.23 -3.58 20.07
CA LYS A 221 -9.25 -4.99 20.43
C LYS A 221 -9.71 -5.85 19.25
N VAL A 222 -10.84 -5.51 18.64
CA VAL A 222 -11.44 -6.33 17.56
C VAL A 222 -10.61 -6.30 16.27
N TYR A 223 -10.19 -5.11 15.83
CA TYR A 223 -9.53 -4.91 14.53
C TYR A 223 -8.04 -5.18 14.54
N ILE A 224 -7.38 -5.02 15.69
CA ILE A 224 -5.92 -5.07 15.79
C ILE A 224 -5.46 -6.26 16.64
N GLU A 225 -5.94 -6.36 17.88
CA GLU A 225 -5.46 -7.36 18.84
C GLU A 225 -5.98 -8.77 18.54
N ASP A 226 -7.30 -8.97 18.51
CA ASP A 226 -7.94 -10.25 18.24
C ASP A 226 -7.63 -10.75 16.82
N PHE A 227 -7.39 -9.81 15.90
CA PHE A 227 -6.96 -10.09 14.53
C PHE A 227 -5.48 -10.46 14.40
N ASN A 228 -4.69 -10.16 15.44
CA ASN A 228 -3.23 -10.17 15.41
C ASN A 228 -2.68 -9.42 14.18
N PHE A 229 -3.18 -8.20 13.95
CA PHE A 229 -2.85 -7.44 12.75
C PHE A 229 -1.37 -7.09 12.67
N TYR A 230 -0.80 -6.54 13.75
CA TYR A 230 0.58 -6.08 13.82
C TYR A 230 1.20 -6.41 15.18
N ASN A 231 2.39 -7.01 15.19
CA ASN A 231 3.14 -7.32 16.40
C ASN A 231 4.60 -6.88 16.28
N GLU A 232 5.03 -5.94 17.12
CA GLU A 232 6.39 -5.40 17.10
C GLU A 232 7.49 -6.44 17.41
N GLN A 233 7.11 -7.59 17.98
CA GLN A 233 8.04 -8.68 18.31
C GLN A 233 8.25 -9.68 17.17
N ASP A 234 7.52 -9.53 16.06
CA ASP A 234 7.69 -10.37 14.88
C ASP A 234 9.09 -10.17 14.29
N GLU A 235 9.80 -11.27 14.04
CA GLU A 235 11.23 -11.21 13.70
C GLU A 235 11.46 -10.49 12.36
N LEU A 236 10.55 -10.69 11.40
CA LEU A 236 10.60 -9.99 10.11
C LEU A 236 10.34 -8.50 10.26
N LEU A 237 9.51 -8.09 11.21
CA LEU A 237 9.21 -6.67 11.47
C LEU A 237 10.36 -5.99 12.19
N LEU A 238 10.96 -6.65 13.18
CA LEU A 238 12.20 -6.18 13.80
C LEU A 238 13.30 -5.96 12.76
N LEU A 239 13.49 -6.93 11.84
CA LEU A 239 14.47 -6.85 10.76
C LEU A 239 14.25 -5.59 9.90
N VAL A 240 13.03 -5.36 9.38
CA VAL A 240 12.79 -4.18 8.53
C VAL A 240 12.87 -2.86 9.30
N ARG A 241 12.61 -2.85 10.61
CA ARG A 241 12.78 -1.66 11.44
C ARG A 241 14.25 -1.36 11.72
N GLU A 242 15.09 -2.37 11.95
CA GLU A 242 16.55 -2.20 12.00
C GLU A 242 17.07 -1.63 10.66
N LEU A 243 16.65 -2.20 9.52
CA LEU A 243 17.01 -1.67 8.20
C LEU A 243 16.52 -0.23 7.99
N GLN A 244 15.33 0.12 8.47
CA GLN A 244 14.79 1.48 8.35
C GLN A 244 15.57 2.51 9.17
N ASN A 245 15.96 2.15 10.40
CA ASN A 245 16.55 3.09 11.35
C ASN A 245 18.09 3.15 11.25
N GLU A 246 18.73 2.00 11.00
CA GLU A 246 20.18 1.82 11.08
C GLU A 246 20.81 1.51 9.72
N GLY A 247 20.01 1.14 8.72
CA GLY A 247 20.48 0.74 7.39
C GLY A 247 21.14 -0.64 7.34
N ASN A 248 21.19 -1.36 8.47
CA ASN A 248 21.70 -2.72 8.58
C ASN A 248 20.90 -3.51 9.62
N THR A 249 21.13 -4.82 9.68
CA THR A 249 20.49 -5.73 10.65
C THR A 249 21.39 -6.94 10.86
N LYS A 250 21.29 -7.58 12.03
CA LYS A 250 21.91 -8.88 12.32
C LYS A 250 20.93 -10.04 12.25
N ILE A 251 19.65 -9.73 12.05
CA ILE A 251 18.59 -10.74 11.97
C ILE A 251 18.72 -11.45 10.63
N ASP A 252 18.75 -12.78 10.68
CA ASP A 252 18.82 -13.60 9.47
C ASP A 252 17.50 -13.52 8.70
N LEU A 253 17.56 -13.04 7.45
CA LEU A 253 16.38 -12.84 6.62
C LEU A 253 15.61 -14.13 6.36
N GLN A 254 16.30 -15.26 6.12
CA GLN A 254 15.63 -16.52 5.79
C GLN A 254 14.85 -17.07 6.98
N ASN A 255 15.47 -17.04 8.17
CA ASN A 255 14.82 -17.42 9.42
C ASN A 255 13.62 -16.51 9.72
N ALA A 256 13.77 -15.20 9.56
CA ALA A 256 12.69 -14.24 9.77
C ALA A 256 11.52 -14.48 8.79
N LEU A 257 11.79 -14.72 7.50
CA LEU A 257 10.77 -15.07 6.51
C LEU A 257 10.09 -16.40 6.82
N GLN A 258 10.78 -17.38 7.40
CA GLN A 258 10.18 -18.65 7.79
C GLN A 258 9.23 -18.46 8.97
N LYS A 259 9.63 -17.71 10.01
CA LYS A 259 8.78 -17.46 11.18
C LYS A 259 7.55 -16.63 10.82
N ALA A 260 7.71 -15.65 9.93
CA ALA A 260 6.65 -14.75 9.51
C ALA A 260 5.40 -15.43 8.95
N GLU A 261 5.47 -16.71 8.57
CA GLU A 261 4.29 -17.51 8.15
C GLU A 261 3.23 -17.67 9.26
N ASN A 262 3.65 -17.66 10.53
CA ASN A 262 2.77 -17.85 11.69
C ASN A 262 2.73 -16.63 12.63
N GLU A 263 3.24 -15.48 12.17
CA GLU A 263 3.31 -14.23 12.94
C GLU A 263 2.08 -13.33 12.65
N SER A 264 2.16 -12.02 12.90
CA SER A 264 1.04 -11.10 12.63
C SER A 264 0.65 -11.05 11.15
N GLN A 265 -0.56 -10.57 10.89
CA GLN A 265 -1.06 -10.45 9.51
C GLN A 265 -0.18 -9.54 8.65
N TYR A 266 0.34 -8.45 9.23
CA TYR A 266 1.28 -7.56 8.57
C TYR A 266 2.59 -8.30 8.22
N ALA A 267 3.17 -9.08 9.15
CA ALA A 267 4.36 -9.88 8.88
C ALA A 267 4.12 -10.93 7.77
N GLN A 268 2.98 -11.62 7.81
CA GLN A 268 2.57 -12.58 6.77
C GLN A 268 2.41 -11.90 5.40
N GLY A 269 1.80 -10.72 5.36
CA GLY A 269 1.65 -9.90 4.15
C GLY A 269 3.00 -9.46 3.58
N LEU A 270 3.90 -8.98 4.44
CA LEU A 270 5.26 -8.56 4.07
C LEU A 270 6.09 -9.74 3.53
N ARG A 271 6.03 -10.89 4.20
CA ARG A 271 6.64 -12.14 3.72
C ARG A 271 6.12 -12.51 2.34
N ARG A 272 4.80 -12.51 2.15
CA ARG A 272 4.19 -12.83 0.86
C ARG A 272 4.62 -11.86 -0.23
N SER A 273 4.71 -10.57 0.11
CA SER A 273 5.20 -9.53 -0.81
C SER A 273 6.65 -9.78 -1.22
N TYR A 274 7.52 -10.14 -0.28
CA TYR A 274 8.90 -10.55 -0.59
C TYR A 274 8.94 -11.74 -1.54
N LEU A 275 8.17 -12.81 -1.25
CA LEU A 275 8.14 -14.02 -2.07
C LEU A 275 7.60 -13.78 -3.48
N PHE A 276 6.54 -12.98 -3.62
CA PHE A 276 5.97 -12.62 -4.92
C PHE A 276 7.00 -11.91 -5.80
N ASN A 277 7.72 -10.96 -5.20
CA ASN A 277 8.77 -10.24 -5.89
C ASN A 277 10.01 -11.11 -6.17
N LYS A 278 10.32 -12.07 -5.29
CA LYS A 278 11.39 -13.04 -5.53
C LYS A 278 11.09 -13.90 -6.75
N TRP A 279 9.88 -14.46 -6.87
CA TRP A 279 9.50 -15.23 -8.06
C TRP A 279 9.44 -14.38 -9.32
N ALA A 280 9.03 -13.13 -9.20
CA ALA A 280 9.08 -12.18 -10.29
C ALA A 280 10.53 -11.91 -10.75
N SER A 281 11.48 -11.83 -9.82
CA SER A 281 12.92 -11.77 -10.12
C SER A 281 13.42 -13.05 -10.80
N ASP A 282 12.98 -14.22 -10.36
CA ASP A 282 13.37 -15.51 -10.97
C ASP A 282 12.83 -15.63 -12.41
N PHE A 283 11.59 -15.19 -12.64
CA PHE A 283 11.02 -15.07 -13.98
C PHE A 283 11.79 -14.08 -14.86
N PHE A 284 12.20 -12.94 -14.29
CA PHE A 284 13.05 -11.96 -14.97
C PHE A 284 14.40 -12.57 -15.36
N GLN A 285 14.95 -13.46 -14.54
CA GLN A 285 16.19 -14.19 -14.82
C GLN A 285 16.01 -15.41 -15.74
N LYS A 286 14.78 -15.71 -16.16
CA LYS A 286 14.40 -16.92 -16.93
C LYS A 286 14.64 -18.24 -16.17
N GLU A 287 14.70 -18.18 -14.84
CA GLU A 287 14.75 -19.35 -13.96
C GLU A 287 13.35 -19.91 -13.67
N MET A 288 12.32 -19.13 -13.96
CA MET A 288 10.91 -19.50 -13.84
C MET A 288 10.17 -19.12 -15.12
N ASP A 289 9.28 -19.98 -15.60
CA ASP A 289 8.40 -19.66 -16.73
C ASP A 289 7.18 -18.84 -16.29
N LYS A 290 6.52 -18.23 -17.28
CA LYS A 290 5.39 -17.32 -17.06
C LYS A 290 4.20 -17.99 -16.37
N ASN A 291 3.89 -19.23 -16.71
CA ASN A 291 2.73 -19.94 -16.15
C ASN A 291 3.00 -20.31 -14.69
N THR A 292 4.20 -20.82 -14.40
CA THR A 292 4.62 -21.11 -13.02
C THR A 292 4.59 -19.84 -12.15
N LEU A 293 5.00 -18.68 -12.68
CA LEU A 293 4.89 -17.41 -11.97
C LEU A 293 3.43 -17.08 -11.64
N TYR A 294 2.52 -17.10 -12.62
CA TYR A 294 1.11 -16.81 -12.37
C TYR A 294 0.49 -17.77 -11.34
N ASP A 295 0.78 -19.07 -11.45
CA ASP A 295 0.29 -20.05 -10.49
C ASP A 295 0.79 -19.74 -9.07
N LYS A 296 2.04 -19.32 -8.90
CA LYS A 296 2.55 -18.94 -7.57
C LYS A 296 1.94 -17.64 -7.03
N LEU A 297 1.69 -16.65 -7.90
CA LEU A 297 1.05 -15.39 -7.52
C LEU A 297 -0.43 -15.57 -7.14
N GLU A 298 -1.10 -16.61 -7.64
CA GLU A 298 -2.48 -16.93 -7.30
C GLU A 298 -2.60 -17.93 -6.13
N ASN A 299 -1.77 -18.98 -6.08
CA ASN A 299 -2.06 -20.17 -5.27
C ASN A 299 -1.43 -20.19 -3.86
N LEU A 300 -0.74 -19.15 -3.39
CA LEU A 300 -0.04 -19.22 -2.10
C LEU A 300 -0.92 -19.30 -0.83
N HIS A 301 -2.24 -19.49 -0.96
CA HIS A 301 -3.11 -20.28 -0.06
C HIS A 301 -4.58 -19.98 -0.40
N GLU A 302 -5.22 -20.84 -1.19
CA GLU A 302 -6.52 -21.48 -0.88
C GLU A 302 -6.90 -22.51 -1.98
N PRO A 303 -7.56 -23.63 -1.61
CA PRO A 303 -7.99 -24.71 -2.51
C PRO A 303 -9.30 -24.43 -3.26
N PHE A 304 -9.66 -23.16 -3.47
CA PHE A 304 -10.91 -22.79 -4.14
C PHE A 304 -10.63 -22.03 -5.44
N ARG A 305 -10.30 -22.78 -6.49
CA ARG A 305 -10.71 -22.40 -7.85
C ARG A 305 -12.11 -23.02 -8.08
N LEU A 306 -13.13 -22.17 -8.15
CA LEU A 306 -14.39 -22.48 -8.84
C LEU A 306 -14.16 -22.43 -10.34
#